data_AF-Q2RZT9-F1
#
_entry.id   AF-Q2RZT9-F1
#
_cell.length_a   1.000
_cell.length_b   1.000
_cell.length_c   1.000
_cell.angle_alpha   90.00
_cell.angle_beta   90.00
_cell.angle_gamma   90.00
#
_symmetry.space_group_name_H-M   'P 1'
#
loop_
_entity.id
_entity.type
_entity.pdbx_description
1 polymer ?
#
loop_
_entity_poly.entity_id
_entity_poly.type
_entity_poly.pdbx_seq_one_letter_code
_entity_poly.pdbx_strand_id
1 'polypeptide(L)'
;MPRSRTGLPIVALGVLLLGSAVALPPAAIAQTSGPDRREADARWAALRSDVLSPGFFFKSIGSATGAHLDDDPGAWGETVGGYAARVGSSTGESVLQTGTMHGLAAALHLDIRPRLGRHSGTGARLRHAVLSPFIARTPTGARVPNAPNVAATYGGALAQARWERGTWAPGRALRSTGVSLGIDVLINIFREFLGTPLSRD
;
A
#
# COMPACT_ATOMS: atom_id res chain seq x y z
N MET A 1 42.30 -10.35 5.01
CA MET A 1 41.66 -9.47 3.99
C MET A 1 40.28 -9.07 4.48
N PRO A 2 40.06 -7.82 4.93
CA PRO A 2 38.73 -7.35 5.33
C PRO A 2 38.00 -6.73 4.14
N ARG A 3 36.80 -7.24 3.84
CA ARG A 3 35.89 -6.67 2.83
C ARG A 3 35.23 -5.42 3.41
N SER A 4 35.54 -4.27 2.82
CA SER A 4 34.89 -2.98 3.09
C SER A 4 33.43 -3.04 2.63
N ARG A 5 32.50 -2.81 3.58
CA ARG A 5 31.09 -2.53 3.28
C ARG A 5 30.91 -1.03 3.12
N THR A 6 31.03 -0.55 1.88
CA THR A 6 30.55 0.79 1.49
C THR A 6 29.04 0.73 1.31
N GLY A 7 28.29 1.05 2.37
CA GLY A 7 26.85 1.33 2.29
C GLY A 7 26.64 2.84 2.19
N LEU A 8 26.23 3.31 1.02
CA LEU A 8 25.78 4.70 0.84
C LEU A 8 24.56 4.99 1.74
N PRO A 9 24.47 6.19 2.34
CA PRO A 9 23.34 6.57 3.18
C PRO A 9 22.15 7.04 2.33
N ILE A 10 21.24 6.12 1.96
CA ILE A 10 19.89 6.47 1.47
C ILE A 10 18.91 6.44 2.64
N VAL A 11 19.12 7.33 3.63
CA VAL A 11 18.22 7.42 4.81
C VAL A 11 17.63 8.83 5.00
N ALA A 12 17.97 9.81 4.16
CA ALA A 12 17.62 11.21 4.45
C ALA A 12 16.24 11.71 3.94
N LEU A 13 15.33 10.88 3.43
CA LEU A 13 14.04 11.39 2.89
C LEU A 13 12.75 10.71 3.41
N GLY A 14 12.84 9.90 4.47
CA GLY A 14 11.69 9.14 5.00
C GLY A 14 11.00 9.70 6.25
N VAL A 15 11.53 10.76 6.86
CA VAL A 15 11.14 11.15 8.25
C VAL A 15 10.15 12.31 8.32
N LEU A 16 9.79 12.97 7.21
CA LEU A 16 9.00 14.22 7.27
C LEU A 16 7.48 14.10 7.00
N LEU A 17 6.91 12.89 6.91
CA LEU A 17 5.46 12.71 6.73
C LEU A 17 4.74 12.02 7.90
N LEU A 18 5.45 11.64 8.96
CA LEU A 18 4.86 10.97 10.14
C LEU A 18 4.61 11.92 11.33
N GLY A 19 4.86 13.22 11.17
CA GLY A 19 4.73 14.23 12.22
C GLY A 19 3.35 14.90 12.34
N SER A 20 2.36 14.51 11.55
CA SER A 20 0.98 14.99 11.71
C SER A 20 0.17 13.96 12.48
N ALA A 21 0.30 13.97 13.80
CA ALA A 21 -0.74 13.46 14.67
C ALA A 21 -1.99 14.32 14.42
N VAL A 22 -2.84 13.91 13.49
CA VAL A 22 -4.19 14.47 13.38
C VAL A 22 -4.91 14.02 14.64
N ALA A 23 -5.01 14.90 15.63
CA ALA A 23 -6.00 14.79 16.68
C ALA A 23 -7.38 14.86 16.01
N LEU A 24 -7.91 13.71 15.61
CA LEU A 24 -9.27 13.62 15.13
C LEU A 24 -10.18 13.95 16.33
N PRO A 25 -11.01 15.00 16.26
CA PRO A 25 -11.97 15.25 17.33
C PRO A 25 -12.90 14.04 17.46
N PRO A 26 -13.32 13.65 18.68
CA PRO A 26 -14.19 12.48 18.89
C PRO A 26 -15.50 12.54 18.09
N ALA A 27 -15.96 13.74 17.71
CA ALA A 27 -17.08 13.95 16.81
C ALA A 27 -16.86 13.41 15.37
N ALA A 28 -15.62 13.18 14.94
CA ALA A 28 -15.28 12.55 13.66
C ALA A 28 -15.51 11.02 13.65
N ILE A 29 -15.70 10.41 14.83
CA ILE A 29 -16.02 8.98 14.99
C ILE A 29 -17.54 8.78 15.19
N ALA A 30 -18.33 9.86 15.22
CA ALA A 30 -19.78 9.74 15.29
C ALA A 30 -20.29 8.95 14.08
N GLN A 31 -20.92 7.80 14.34
CA GLN A 31 -21.57 7.00 13.31
C GLN A 31 -22.62 7.86 12.61
N THR A 32 -22.29 8.32 11.41
CA THR A 32 -23.27 8.88 10.49
C THR A 32 -24.27 7.79 10.11
N SER A 33 -25.51 8.18 9.82
CA SER A 33 -26.56 7.32 9.29
C SER A 33 -25.97 6.29 8.33
N GLY A 34 -26.22 5.00 8.57
CA GLY A 34 -25.58 3.92 7.81
C GLY A 34 -25.64 4.18 6.30
N PRO A 35 -24.57 3.87 5.55
CA PRO A 35 -24.49 4.18 4.13
C PRO A 35 -25.71 3.62 3.39
N ASP A 36 -26.17 4.33 2.35
CA ASP A 36 -27.15 3.76 1.41
C ASP A 36 -26.61 2.39 0.96
N ARG A 37 -27.49 1.38 0.92
CA ARG A 37 -27.12 0.00 0.56
C ARG A 37 -26.32 -0.03 -0.74
N ARG A 38 -26.69 0.80 -1.72
CA ARG A 38 -25.98 0.91 -3.00
C ARG A 38 -24.53 1.38 -2.84
N GLU A 39 -24.28 2.31 -1.94
CA GLU A 39 -22.93 2.82 -1.65
C GLU A 39 -22.10 1.75 -0.93
N ALA A 40 -22.70 1.06 0.04
CA ALA A 40 -22.05 -0.06 0.73
C ALA A 40 -21.66 -1.18 -0.25
N ASP A 41 -22.57 -1.56 -1.14
CA ASP A 41 -22.34 -2.57 -2.18
C ASP A 41 -21.22 -2.15 -3.13
N ALA A 42 -21.18 -0.87 -3.54
CA ALA A 42 -20.12 -0.34 -4.39
C ALA A 42 -18.75 -0.36 -3.71
N ARG A 43 -18.67 -0.03 -2.42
CA ARG A 43 -17.43 -0.11 -1.63
C ARG A 43 -16.96 -1.55 -1.47
N TRP A 44 -17.87 -2.48 -1.19
CA TRP A 44 -17.55 -3.90 -1.12
C TRP A 44 -17.04 -4.45 -2.45
N ALA A 45 -17.70 -4.09 -3.56
CA ALA A 45 -17.26 -4.48 -4.90
C ALA A 45 -15.86 -3.94 -5.22
N ALA A 46 -15.55 -2.70 -4.84
CA ALA A 46 -14.23 -2.10 -5.02
C ALA A 46 -13.15 -2.83 -4.21
N LEU A 47 -13.41 -3.10 -2.92
CA LEU A 47 -12.51 -3.88 -2.06
C LEU A 47 -12.24 -5.27 -2.66
N ARG A 48 -13.30 -5.99 -3.05
CA ARG A 48 -13.18 -7.32 -3.67
C ARG A 48 -12.38 -7.27 -4.97
N SER A 49 -12.64 -6.27 -5.82
CA SER A 49 -11.90 -6.05 -7.06
C SER A 49 -10.41 -5.86 -6.80
N ASP A 50 -10.05 -5.07 -5.79
CA ASP A 50 -8.64 -4.82 -5.46
C ASP A 50 -7.96 -6.09 -4.93
N VAL A 51 -8.58 -6.81 -3.98
CA VAL A 51 -8.03 -8.05 -3.40
C VAL A 51 -7.86 -9.16 -4.44
N LEU A 52 -8.71 -9.20 -5.47
CA LEU A 52 -8.63 -10.18 -6.54
C LEU A 52 -7.85 -9.69 -7.77
N SER A 53 -7.26 -8.50 -7.70
CA SER A 53 -6.55 -7.92 -8.83
C SER A 53 -5.18 -8.61 -9.05
N PRO A 54 -4.69 -8.68 -10.29
CA PRO A 54 -3.32 -9.12 -10.56
C PRO A 54 -2.27 -8.31 -9.78
N GLY A 55 -2.54 -7.01 -9.56
CA GLY A 55 -1.65 -6.14 -8.78
C GLY A 55 -1.53 -6.57 -7.32
N PHE A 56 -2.61 -7.08 -6.71
CA PHE A 56 -2.59 -7.60 -5.34
C PHE A 56 -1.67 -8.82 -5.20
N PHE A 57 -1.78 -9.78 -6.12
CA PHE A 57 -0.91 -10.96 -6.12
C PHE A 57 0.53 -10.59 -6.44
N PHE A 58 0.76 -9.70 -7.41
CA PHE A 58 2.09 -9.18 -7.73
C PHE A 58 2.74 -8.52 -6.51
N LYS A 59 1.98 -7.73 -5.75
CA LYS A 59 2.45 -7.12 -4.50
C LYS A 59 2.83 -8.17 -3.47
N SER A 60 1.97 -9.15 -3.23
CA SER A 60 2.22 -10.21 -2.24
C SER A 60 3.49 -11.01 -2.57
N ILE A 61 3.67 -11.38 -3.83
CA ILE A 61 4.86 -12.10 -4.31
C ILE A 61 6.10 -11.19 -4.28
N GLY A 62 5.96 -9.93 -4.68
CA GLY A 62 7.05 -8.95 -4.67
C GLY A 62 7.58 -8.69 -3.25
N SER A 63 6.69 -8.45 -2.29
CA SER A 63 7.04 -8.28 -0.88
C SER A 63 7.70 -9.54 -0.31
N ALA A 64 7.15 -10.72 -0.60
CA ALA A 64 7.73 -11.99 -0.16
C ALA A 64 9.12 -12.23 -0.76
N THR A 65 9.35 -11.82 -2.01
CA THR A 65 10.65 -11.90 -2.67
C THR A 65 11.65 -10.96 -2.02
N GLY A 66 11.27 -9.72 -1.72
CA GLY A 66 12.10 -8.80 -0.95
C GLY A 66 12.48 -9.37 0.42
N ALA A 67 11.50 -9.90 1.15
CA ALA A 67 11.71 -10.54 2.44
C ALA A 67 12.60 -11.81 2.34
N HIS A 68 12.49 -12.58 1.26
CA HIS A 68 13.34 -13.75 1.03
C HIS A 68 14.79 -13.37 0.76
N LEU A 69 15.02 -12.32 -0.05
CA LEU A 69 16.36 -11.80 -0.33
C LEU A 69 17.03 -11.18 0.91
N ASP A 70 16.24 -10.65 1.83
CA ASP A 70 16.70 -10.11 3.11
C ASP A 70 16.82 -11.19 4.22
N ASP A 71 16.59 -12.47 3.88
CA ASP A 71 16.46 -13.61 4.81
C ASP A 71 15.57 -13.31 6.02
N ASP A 72 14.33 -12.94 5.73
CA ASP A 72 13.45 -12.34 6.72
C ASP A 72 12.03 -12.93 6.70
N PRO A 73 11.53 -13.49 7.81
CA PRO A 73 12.29 -13.90 9.00
C PRO A 73 13.20 -15.09 8.69
N GLY A 74 14.47 -15.01 9.12
CA GLY A 74 15.45 -16.07 8.85
C GLY A 74 15.10 -17.44 9.44
N ALA A 75 14.21 -17.49 10.44
CA ALA A 75 13.69 -18.74 11.01
C ALA A 75 12.95 -19.62 9.99
N TRP A 76 12.48 -19.07 8.86
CA TRP A 76 11.81 -19.82 7.80
C TRP A 76 12.79 -20.37 6.75
N GLY A 77 14.06 -19.93 6.79
CA GLY A 77 15.13 -20.37 5.91
C GLY A 77 14.98 -19.97 4.43
N GLU A 78 16.05 -20.17 3.67
CA GLU A 78 16.13 -19.91 2.23
C GLU A 78 15.71 -21.15 1.40
N THR A 79 14.56 -21.71 1.73
CA THR A 79 14.01 -22.90 1.04
C THR A 79 12.73 -22.55 0.28
N VAL A 80 12.27 -23.44 -0.61
CA VAL A 80 10.96 -23.30 -1.27
C VAL A 80 9.82 -23.20 -0.25
N GLY A 81 9.87 -24.01 0.82
CA GLY A 81 8.89 -23.94 1.91
C GLY A 81 8.96 -22.60 2.65
N GLY A 82 10.17 -22.11 2.92
CA GLY A 82 10.39 -20.79 3.52
C GLY A 82 9.90 -19.64 2.64
N TYR A 83 10.06 -19.74 1.31
CA TYR A 83 9.52 -18.76 0.37
C TYR A 83 7.98 -18.80 0.33
N ALA A 84 7.38 -19.99 0.28
CA ALA A 84 5.93 -20.15 0.31
C ALA A 84 5.30 -19.57 1.59
N ALA A 85 5.96 -19.75 2.74
CA ALA A 85 5.55 -19.12 4.00
C ALA A 85 5.57 -17.58 3.92
N ARG A 86 6.61 -16.99 3.30
CA ARG A 86 6.69 -15.53 3.05
C ARG A 86 5.58 -15.05 2.14
N VAL A 87 5.26 -15.77 1.07
CA VAL A 87 4.13 -15.42 0.18
C VAL A 87 2.81 -15.45 0.95
N GLY A 88 2.57 -16.48 1.78
CA GLY A 88 1.37 -16.53 2.62
C GLY A 88 1.28 -15.35 3.59
N SER A 89 2.40 -15.03 4.26
CA SER A 89 2.50 -13.90 5.20
C SER A 89 2.25 -12.55 4.51
N SER A 90 2.92 -12.29 3.37
CA SER A 90 2.73 -11.07 2.58
C SER A 90 1.34 -10.95 1.97
N THR A 91 0.68 -12.08 1.69
CA THR A 91 -0.74 -12.09 1.28
C THR A 91 -1.62 -11.62 2.45
N GLY A 92 -1.38 -12.12 3.66
CA GLY A 92 -2.09 -11.68 4.88
C GLY A 92 -1.89 -10.19 5.16
N GLU A 93 -0.65 -9.71 5.08
CA GLU A 93 -0.31 -8.28 5.17
C GLU A 93 -1.10 -7.47 4.13
N SER A 94 -1.10 -7.91 2.87
CA SER A 94 -1.79 -7.24 1.77
C SER A 94 -3.30 -7.17 2.00
N VAL A 95 -3.94 -8.25 2.49
CA VAL A 95 -5.37 -8.24 2.85
C VAL A 95 -5.66 -7.19 3.92
N LEU A 96 -4.85 -7.15 4.99
CA LEU A 96 -5.01 -6.17 6.06
C LEU A 96 -4.80 -4.75 5.56
N GLN A 97 -3.79 -4.52 4.74
CA GLN A 97 -3.55 -3.23 4.12
C GLN A 97 -4.76 -2.81 3.27
N THR A 98 -5.20 -3.64 2.33
CA THR A 98 -6.29 -3.28 1.42
C THR A 98 -7.59 -3.05 2.19
N GLY A 99 -7.96 -3.95 3.11
CA GLY A 99 -9.15 -3.79 3.94
C GLY A 99 -9.11 -2.51 4.80
N THR A 100 -7.99 -2.25 5.47
CA THR A 100 -7.80 -1.05 6.31
C THR A 100 -7.82 0.22 5.47
N MET A 101 -7.20 0.22 4.29
CA MET A 101 -7.22 1.36 3.38
C MET A 101 -8.65 1.70 2.94
N HIS A 102 -9.43 0.70 2.53
CA HIS A 102 -10.84 0.88 2.15
C HIS A 102 -11.70 1.34 3.33
N GLY A 103 -11.49 0.77 4.52
CA GLY A 103 -12.19 1.18 5.75
C GLY A 103 -11.88 2.62 6.16
N LEU A 104 -10.61 3.03 6.15
CA LEU A 104 -10.19 4.40 6.45
C LEU A 104 -10.67 5.38 5.38
N ALA A 105 -10.62 5.01 4.10
CA ALA A 105 -11.14 5.85 3.02
C ALA A 105 -12.65 6.06 3.16
N ALA A 106 -13.39 5.02 3.52
CA ALA A 106 -14.83 5.13 3.81
C ALA A 106 -15.10 6.06 5.01
N ALA A 107 -14.35 5.92 6.11
CA ALA A 107 -14.50 6.75 7.31
C ALA A 107 -14.13 8.23 7.07
N LEU A 108 -13.15 8.49 6.21
CA LEU A 108 -12.70 9.85 5.88
C LEU A 108 -13.39 10.44 4.64
N HIS A 109 -14.37 9.72 4.06
CA HIS A 109 -15.06 10.11 2.84
C HIS A 109 -14.11 10.41 1.65
N LEU A 110 -13.07 9.60 1.48
CA LEU A 110 -12.07 9.75 0.43
C LEU A 110 -12.32 8.78 -0.74
N ASP A 111 -12.19 9.30 -1.95
CA ASP A 111 -12.13 8.51 -3.18
C ASP A 111 -10.69 8.08 -3.46
N ILE A 112 -10.40 6.81 -3.21
CA ILE A 112 -9.11 6.16 -3.45
C ILE A 112 -9.03 5.43 -4.79
N ARG A 113 -10.07 5.51 -5.63
CA ARG A 113 -10.11 4.77 -6.88
C ARG A 113 -9.02 5.26 -7.85
N PRO A 114 -8.31 4.34 -8.53
CA PRO A 114 -7.38 4.71 -9.58
C PRO A 114 -8.09 5.51 -10.67
N ARG A 115 -7.50 6.63 -11.09
CA ARG A 115 -7.92 7.34 -12.30
C ARG A 115 -6.75 7.35 -13.26
N LEU A 116 -6.95 6.75 -14.43
CA LEU A 116 -6.06 6.92 -15.56
C LEU A 116 -6.21 8.35 -16.06
N GLY A 117 -5.10 9.05 -16.28
CA GLY A 117 -5.15 10.39 -16.83
C GLY A 117 -5.01 10.36 -18.35
N ARG A 118 -5.72 11.27 -19.04
CA ARG A 118 -5.39 11.63 -20.43
C ARG A 118 -4.19 12.58 -20.42
N HIS A 119 -3.01 12.03 -20.15
CA HIS A 119 -1.77 12.79 -20.10
C HIS A 119 -1.09 12.79 -21.47
N SER A 120 -0.80 13.96 -22.04
CA SER A 120 0.05 14.07 -23.22
C SER A 120 1.52 13.95 -22.79
N GLY A 121 2.14 12.79 -23.04
CA GLY A 121 3.59 12.57 -22.90
C GLY A 121 4.03 11.65 -21.75
N THR A 122 5.15 10.96 -21.98
CA THR A 122 5.72 9.92 -21.09
C THR A 122 6.04 10.44 -19.68
N GLY A 123 6.58 11.66 -19.55
CA GLY A 123 6.95 12.23 -18.25
C GLY A 123 5.75 12.53 -17.35
N ALA A 124 4.67 13.06 -17.92
CA ALA A 124 3.44 13.33 -17.18
C ALA A 124 2.77 12.03 -16.69
N ARG A 125 2.77 10.99 -17.52
CA ARG A 125 2.31 9.63 -17.17
C ARG A 125 3.14 9.03 -16.04
N LEU A 126 4.47 9.08 -16.15
CA LEU A 126 5.36 8.59 -15.10
C LEU A 126 5.15 9.32 -13.77
N ARG A 127 5.10 10.66 -13.80
CA ARG A 127 4.83 11.47 -12.60
C ARG A 127 3.48 11.12 -11.98
N HIS A 128 2.45 10.94 -12.79
CA HIS A 128 1.13 10.54 -12.32
C HIS A 128 1.17 9.17 -11.65
N ALA A 129 1.80 8.19 -12.29
CA ALA A 129 1.95 6.85 -11.75
C ALA A 129 2.69 6.85 -10.40
N VAL A 130 3.81 7.57 -10.30
CA VAL A 130 4.61 7.68 -9.06
C VAL A 130 3.83 8.35 -7.94
N LEU A 131 3.07 9.40 -8.23
CA LEU A 131 2.32 10.13 -7.20
C LEU A 131 0.99 9.46 -6.84
N SER A 132 0.46 8.58 -7.69
CA SER A 132 -0.87 8.00 -7.52
C SER A 132 -1.11 7.27 -6.19
N PRO A 133 -0.15 6.51 -5.60
CA PRO A 133 -0.40 5.84 -4.32
C PRO A 133 -0.53 6.83 -3.15
N PHE A 134 -0.02 8.06 -3.33
CA PHE A 134 0.07 9.09 -2.30
C PHE A 134 -1.05 10.14 -2.41
N ILE A 135 -1.91 10.05 -3.41
CA ILE A 135 -2.98 11.03 -3.66
C ILE A 135 -4.34 10.34 -3.61
N ALA A 136 -5.17 10.76 -2.67
CA ALA A 136 -6.60 10.48 -2.61
C ALA A 136 -7.39 11.71 -3.07
N ARG A 137 -8.71 11.60 -3.19
CA ARG A 137 -9.58 12.74 -3.51
C ARG A 137 -10.72 12.89 -2.52
N THR A 138 -11.12 14.13 -2.27
CA THR A 138 -12.37 14.43 -1.56
C THR A 138 -13.59 14.14 -2.44
N PRO A 139 -14.81 14.16 -1.90
CA PRO A 139 -16.03 14.04 -2.70
C PRO A 139 -16.17 15.15 -3.76
N THR A 140 -15.60 16.33 -3.49
CA THR A 140 -15.53 17.46 -4.44
C THR A 140 -14.47 17.28 -5.53
N GLY A 141 -13.65 16.22 -5.45
CA GLY A 141 -12.60 15.91 -6.41
C GLY A 141 -11.24 16.58 -6.14
N ALA A 142 -11.12 17.35 -5.06
CA ALA A 142 -9.86 17.97 -4.66
C ALA A 142 -8.83 16.88 -4.29
N ARG A 143 -7.58 17.08 -4.71
CA ARG A 143 -6.48 16.15 -4.41
C ARG A 143 -5.99 16.36 -2.99
N VAL A 144 -5.92 15.30 -2.21
CA VAL A 144 -5.42 15.30 -0.82
C VAL A 144 -4.42 14.17 -0.61
N PRO A 145 -3.54 14.26 0.41
CA PRO A 145 -2.67 13.14 0.75
C PRO A 145 -3.45 11.86 1.03
N ASN A 146 -2.99 10.73 0.50
CA ASN A 146 -3.59 9.43 0.74
C ASN A 146 -3.15 8.85 2.09
N ALA A 147 -3.54 9.53 3.18
CA ALA A 147 -3.32 9.06 4.54
C ALA A 147 -3.88 7.64 4.79
N PRO A 148 -5.06 7.24 4.25
CA PRO A 148 -5.53 5.86 4.34
C PRO A 148 -4.51 4.83 3.86
N ASN A 149 -3.91 5.02 2.68
CA ASN A 149 -2.96 4.04 2.13
C ASN A 149 -1.70 3.93 3.00
N VAL A 150 -1.12 5.07 3.41
CA VAL A 150 0.09 5.07 4.23
C VAL A 150 -0.17 4.42 5.60
N ALA A 151 -1.24 4.82 6.28
CA ALA A 151 -1.61 4.27 7.58
C ALA A 151 -1.93 2.77 7.50
N ALA A 152 -2.65 2.35 6.46
CA ALA A 152 -2.98 0.94 6.24
C ALA A 152 -1.76 0.09 5.92
N THR A 153 -0.82 0.60 5.12
CA THR A 153 0.43 -0.09 4.79
C THR A 153 1.25 -0.31 6.06
N TYR A 154 1.41 0.74 6.87
CA TYR A 154 2.15 0.64 8.12
C TYR A 154 1.46 -0.27 9.15
N GLY A 155 0.13 -0.18 9.27
CA GLY A 155 -0.66 -1.07 10.13
C GLY A 155 -0.56 -2.54 9.72
N GLY A 156 -0.64 -2.83 8.42
CA GLY A 156 -0.43 -4.18 7.89
C GLY A 156 0.97 -4.72 8.20
N ALA A 157 2.00 -3.93 7.94
CA ALA A 157 3.39 -4.32 8.21
C ALA A 157 3.67 -4.52 9.71
N LEU A 158 3.06 -3.73 10.58
CA LEU A 158 3.12 -3.91 12.04
C LEU A 158 2.46 -5.21 12.47
N ALA A 159 1.26 -5.50 11.95
CA ALA A 159 0.56 -6.75 12.24
C ALA A 159 1.38 -7.95 11.76
N GLN A 160 1.98 -7.85 10.57
CA GLN A 160 2.87 -8.87 10.03
C GLN A 160 4.06 -9.13 10.94
N ALA A 161 4.78 -8.08 11.33
CA ALA A 161 5.89 -8.20 12.27
C ALA A 161 5.47 -8.91 13.57
N ARG A 162 4.27 -8.60 14.07
CA ARG A 162 3.73 -9.17 15.31
C ARG A 162 3.44 -10.67 15.19
N TRP A 163 2.88 -11.16 14.08
CA TRP A 163 2.63 -12.60 13.93
C TRP A 163 3.88 -13.38 13.51
N GLU A 164 4.79 -12.79 12.73
CA GLU A 164 6.02 -13.47 12.28
C GLU A 164 7.03 -13.67 13.40
N ARG A 165 7.14 -12.68 14.31
CA ARG A 165 8.20 -12.65 15.34
C ARG A 165 7.67 -12.66 16.78
N GLY A 166 6.36 -12.56 16.96
CA GLY A 166 5.75 -12.48 18.29
C GLY A 166 5.89 -11.11 18.97
N THR A 167 6.60 -10.16 18.37
CA THR A 167 6.93 -8.85 18.98
C THR A 167 6.58 -7.69 18.04
N TRP A 168 6.33 -6.51 18.61
CA TRP A 168 6.17 -5.29 17.83
C TRP A 168 7.54 -4.81 17.32
N ALA A 169 7.66 -4.56 16.02
CA ALA A 169 8.90 -4.10 15.39
C ALA A 169 8.63 -2.88 14.48
N PRO A 170 8.43 -1.67 15.03
CA PRO A 170 8.02 -0.49 14.26
C PRO A 170 9.06 -0.06 13.21
N GLY A 171 10.36 -0.19 13.49
CA GLY A 171 11.41 0.11 12.50
C GLY A 171 11.39 -0.82 11.29
N ARG A 172 11.11 -2.11 11.51
CA ARG A 172 10.89 -3.08 10.43
C ARG A 172 9.62 -2.74 9.66
N ALA A 173 8.52 -2.46 10.37
CA ALA A 173 7.26 -2.10 9.73
C ALA A 173 7.41 -0.86 8.85
N LEU A 174 8.19 0.13 9.29
CA LEU A 174 8.50 1.31 8.50
C LEU A 174 9.31 0.97 7.23
N ARG A 175 10.33 0.09 7.34
CA ARG A 175 11.06 -0.41 6.16
C ARG A 175 10.13 -1.15 5.20
N SER A 176 9.31 -2.09 5.71
CA SER A 176 8.34 -2.84 4.89
C SER A 176 7.35 -1.89 4.22
N THR A 177 6.89 -0.87 4.93
CA THR A 177 6.02 0.18 4.37
C THR A 177 6.67 0.87 3.18
N GLY A 178 7.95 1.24 3.28
CA GLY A 178 8.70 1.82 2.16
C GLY A 178 8.77 0.88 0.95
N VAL A 179 9.04 -0.41 1.17
CA VAL A 179 9.07 -1.44 0.12
C VAL A 179 7.69 -1.61 -0.52
N SER A 180 6.64 -1.76 0.27
CA SER A 180 5.26 -1.93 -0.20
C SER A 180 4.77 -0.72 -1.02
N LEU A 181 5.08 0.51 -0.58
CA LEU A 181 4.76 1.72 -1.33
C LEU A 181 5.57 1.83 -2.64
N GLY A 182 6.84 1.40 -2.63
CA GLY A 182 7.65 1.30 -3.84
C GLY A 182 7.07 0.31 -4.85
N ILE A 183 6.58 -0.84 -4.39
CA ILE A 183 5.86 -1.80 -5.22
C ILE A 183 4.56 -1.20 -5.78
N ASP A 184 3.79 -0.47 -4.96
CA ASP A 184 2.59 0.22 -5.42
C ASP A 184 2.91 1.23 -6.55
N VAL A 185 4.04 1.94 -6.45
CA VAL A 185 4.53 2.82 -7.53
C VAL A 185 4.81 2.02 -8.80
N LEU A 186 5.53 0.89 -8.70
CA LEU A 186 5.82 0.03 -9.86
C LEU A 186 4.54 -0.51 -10.51
N ILE A 187 3.58 -0.98 -9.71
CA ILE A 187 2.28 -1.46 -10.21
C ILE A 187 1.55 -0.33 -10.95
N ASN A 188 1.55 0.89 -10.41
CA ASN A 188 0.90 2.02 -11.07
C ASN A 188 1.62 2.44 -12.35
N ILE A 189 2.96 2.33 -12.42
CA ILE A 189 3.71 2.54 -13.66
C ILE A 189 3.30 1.49 -14.69
N PHE A 190 3.30 0.21 -14.34
CA PHE A 190 2.84 -0.84 -15.25
C PHE A 190 1.40 -0.63 -15.70
N ARG A 191 0.49 -0.26 -14.79
CA ARG A 191 -0.90 0.05 -15.12
C ARG A 191 -1.01 1.24 -16.07
N GLU A 192 -0.22 2.29 -15.87
CA GLU A 192 -0.23 3.47 -16.72
C GLU A 192 0.31 3.16 -18.12
N PHE A 193 1.34 2.31 -18.26
CA PHE A 193 2.05 2.05 -19.52
C PHE A 193 1.59 0.81 -20.29
N LEU A 194 1.22 -0.26 -19.59
CA LEU A 194 0.72 -1.52 -20.16
C LEU A 194 -0.79 -1.64 -20.11
N GLY A 195 -1.47 -0.83 -19.28
CA GLY A 195 -2.91 -0.71 -19.36
C GLY A 195 -3.25 -0.21 -20.76
N THR A 196 -3.85 -1.07 -21.57
CA THR A 196 -4.48 -0.65 -22.83
C THR A 196 -5.34 0.58 -22.51
N PRO A 197 -5.21 1.69 -23.26
CA PRO A 197 -6.24 2.71 -23.19
C PRO A 197 -7.54 1.97 -23.46
N LEU A 198 -8.47 1.96 -22.49
CA LEU A 198 -9.84 1.64 -22.80
C LEU A 198 -10.36 2.80 -23.65
N SER A 199 -9.96 2.82 -24.92
CA SER A 199 -10.80 3.32 -25.97
C SER A 199 -11.76 2.18 -26.30
N ARG A 200 -13.01 2.36 -25.91
CA ARG A 200 -14.15 2.31 -26.81
C ARG A 200 -15.39 2.77 -26.06
N ASP A 201 -15.91 3.86 -26.61
CA ASP A 201 -17.26 4.42 -26.51
C ASP A 201 -17.62 5.23 -25.25
#